data_AF-A0A842PIR9-F1
#
_entry.id   AF-A0A842PIR9-F1
#
_cell.length_a   1.000
_cell.length_b   1.000
_cell.length_c   1.000
_cell.angle_alpha   90.00
_cell.angle_beta   90.00
_cell.angle_gamma   90.00
#
_symmetry.space_group_name_H-M   'P 1'
#
loop_
_entity.id
_entity.type
_entity.pdbx_description
1 polymer ?
#
loop_
_entity_poly.entity_id
_entity_poly.type
_entity_poly.pdbx_seq_one_letter_code
_entity_poly.pdbx_strand_id
1 'polypeptide(L)' 'MKERKASSKLQFHNIFPIVYVNTYSLNGIFATHAIVVEEIEDGEVMIIDPVDGRKIVPLEIFNNLWDACNNLTIIIKKS' A
#
# COMPACT_ATOMS: atom_id res chain seq x y z
N MET A 1 21.90 24.26 8.66
CA MET A 1 22.22 23.10 7.80
C MET A 1 21.01 22.17 7.85
N LYS A 2 20.16 22.14 6.81
CA LYS A 2 19.01 21.22 6.77
C LYS A 2 19.52 19.87 6.30
N GLU A 3 19.55 18.89 7.20
CA GLU A 3 19.82 17.51 6.84
C GLU A 3 18.76 17.06 5.83
N ARG A 4 19.19 16.74 4.60
CA ARG A 4 18.35 16.02 3.65
C ARG A 4 18.27 14.59 4.17
N LYS A 5 17.16 14.23 4.84
CA LYS A 5 16.84 12.81 5.04
C LYS A 5 16.83 12.16 3.66
N ALA A 6 17.65 11.13 3.46
CA ALA A 6 17.59 10.34 2.26
C ALA A 6 16.19 9.74 2.15
N SER A 7 15.45 10.10 1.10
CA SER A 7 14.21 9.42 0.75
C SER A 7 14.56 7.96 0.45
N SER A 8 13.99 7.03 1.21
CA SER A 8 14.15 5.60 0.96
C SER A 8 13.01 5.15 0.06
N LYS A 9 13.23 5.18 -1.26
CA LYS A 9 12.35 4.57 -2.25
C LYS A 9 12.49 3.05 -2.19
N LEU A 10 11.36 2.36 -1.98
CA LEU A 10 11.26 0.90 -2.05
C LEU A 10 10.40 0.54 -3.26
N GLN A 11 11.03 -0.06 -4.27
CA GLN A 11 10.35 -0.55 -5.47
C GLN A 11 10.42 -2.07 -5.52
N PHE A 12 9.30 -2.72 -5.86
CA PHE A 12 9.21 -4.19 -5.89
C PHE A 12 9.46 -4.73 -7.31
N HIS A 13 10.66 -5.22 -7.59
CA HIS A 13 10.96 -5.87 -8.86
C HIS A 13 10.65 -7.37 -8.81
N ASN A 14 9.85 -7.87 -9.76
CA ASN A 14 9.40 -9.27 -9.85
C ASN A 14 8.72 -9.80 -8.57
N ILE A 15 8.29 -8.90 -7.69
CA ILE A 15 7.54 -9.17 -6.47
C ILE A 15 6.28 -8.33 -6.55
N PHE A 16 5.13 -8.95 -6.32
CA PHE A 16 3.82 -8.30 -6.34
C PHE A 16 3.14 -8.56 -4.98
N PRO A 17 3.35 -7.68 -3.99
CA PRO A 17 2.63 -7.75 -2.72
C PRO A 17 1.15 -7.46 -2.95
N ILE A 18 0.30 -8.45 -2.70
CA ILE A 18 -1.16 -8.28 -2.65
C ILE A 18 -1.52 -8.09 -1.18
N VAL A 19 -2.00 -6.91 -0.85
CA VAL A 19 -2.34 -6.50 0.50
C VAL A 19 -3.86 -6.46 0.65
N TYR A 20 -4.36 -7.05 1.74
CA TYR A 20 -5.76 -6.91 2.13
C TYR A 20 -5.91 -5.67 3.01
N VAL A 21 -6.84 -4.80 2.63
CA VAL A 21 -7.16 -3.57 3.34
C VAL A 21 -8.63 -3.50 3.69
N ASN A 22 -8.96 -2.82 4.78
CA ASN A 22 -10.34 -2.52 5.13
C ASN A 22 -10.65 -1.07 4.85
N THR A 23 -11.57 -0.80 3.92
CA THR A 23 -11.91 0.58 3.52
C THR A 23 -12.87 1.30 4.46
N TYR A 24 -13.26 0.67 5.58
CA TYR A 24 -14.22 1.23 6.54
C TYR A 24 -13.86 2.65 6.99
N SER A 25 -12.60 2.93 7.28
CA SER A 25 -12.18 4.27 7.72
C SER A 25 -12.22 5.34 6.62
N LEU A 26 -12.37 4.95 5.35
CA LEU A 26 -12.52 5.87 4.21
C LEU A 26 -13.98 6.13 3.84
N ASN A 27 -14.84 5.12 3.91
CA ASN A 27 -16.21 5.20 3.36
C ASN A 27 -17.32 4.79 4.34
N GLY A 28 -16.98 4.38 5.56
CA GLY A 28 -17.94 3.91 6.58
C GLY A 28 -18.53 2.52 6.31
N ILE A 29 -18.02 1.79 5.30
CA ILE A 29 -18.50 0.47 4.89
C ILE A 29 -17.42 -0.56 5.18
N PHE A 30 -17.75 -1.60 5.95
CA PHE A 30 -16.82 -2.67 6.28
C PHE A 30 -16.66 -3.58 5.06
N ALA A 31 -15.74 -3.20 4.17
CA ALA A 31 -15.43 -3.91 2.95
C ALA A 31 -13.93 -4.20 2.92
N THR A 32 -13.61 -5.49 3.01
CA THR A 32 -12.27 -6.01 2.74
C THR A 32 -12.01 -5.95 1.24
N HIS A 33 -10.86 -5.39 0.86
CA HIS A 33 -10.44 -5.23 -0.52
C HIS A 33 -9.00 -5.66 -0.70
N ALA A 34 -8.66 -6.21 -1.86
CA ALA A 34 -7.29 -6.65 -2.18
C ALA A 34 -6.68 -5.70 -3.21
N ILE A 35 -5.49 -5.19 -2.91
CA ILE A 35 -4.76 -4.23 -3.75
C ILE A 35 -3.31 -4.67 -3.91
N VAL A 36 -2.65 -4.26 -5.00
CA VAL A 36 -1.22 -4.51 -5.20
C VAL A 36 -0.43 -3.29 -4.74
N VAL A 37 0.64 -3.48 -3.97
CA VAL A 37 1.59 -2.41 -3.64
C VAL A 37 2.73 -2.42 -4.64
N GLU A 38 2.91 -1.31 -5.38
CA GLU A 38 3.93 -1.19 -6.42
C GLU A 38 5.20 -0.52 -5.89
N GLU A 39 5.04 0.49 -5.03
CA GLU A 39 6.16 1.31 -4.56
C GLU A 39 5.82 1.99 -3.22
N ILE A 40 6.85 2.27 -2.41
CA ILE A 40 6.77 3.15 -1.23
C ILE A 40 7.89 4.19 -1.34
N GLU A 41 7.56 5.46 -1.36
CA GLU A 41 8.52 6.57 -1.47
C GLU A 41 7.99 7.80 -0.70
N ASP A 42 8.87 8.52 -0.01
CA ASP A 42 8.57 9.81 0.63
C ASP A 42 7.31 9.87 1.53
N GLY A 43 6.94 8.75 2.17
CA GLY A 43 5.76 8.67 3.02
C GLY A 43 4.45 8.47 2.25
N GLU A 44 4.53 8.10 0.98
CA GLU A 44 3.43 7.70 0.14
C GLU A 44 3.59 6.24 -0.31
N VAL A 45 2.46 5.60 -0.62
CA VAL A 45 2.39 4.24 -1.15
C VAL A 45 1.69 4.30 -2.49
N MET A 46 2.35 3.81 -3.53
CA MET A 46 1.73 3.60 -4.83
C MET A 46 1.08 2.23 -4.86
N ILE A 47 -0.22 2.21 -5.15
CA ILE A 47 -1.03 0.99 -5.19
C ILE A 47 -1.69 0.83 -6.55
N ILE A 48 -1.99 -0.41 -6.91
CA ILE A 48 -2.87 -0.77 -8.02
C ILE A 48 -4.13 -1.39 -7.42
N ASP A 49 -5.22 -0.65 -7.53
CA ASP A 49 -6.57 -1.09 -7.19
C ASP A 49 -7.17 -1.81 -8.41
N PRO A 50 -7.65 -3.06 -8.28
CA PRO A 50 -8.25 -3.77 -9.42
C PRO A 50 -9.52 -3.13 -9.96
N VAL A 51 -10.19 -2.27 -9.17
CA VAL A 51 -11.42 -1.57 -9.57
C VAL A 51 -11.10 -0.23 -10.23
N ASP A 52 -10.20 0.54 -9.62
CA ASP A 52 -9.99 1.95 -9.96
C ASP A 52 -8.62 2.25 -10.58
N GLY A 53 -7.75 1.24 -10.71
CA GLY A 53 -6.41 1.38 -11.27
C GLY A 53 -5.38 1.94 -10.29
N ARG A 54 -4.36 2.61 -10.84
CA ARG A 54 -3.23 3.14 -10.05
C ARG A 54 -3.64 4.33 -9.20
N LYS A 55 -3.24 4.32 -7.93
CA LYS A 55 -3.47 5.40 -6.96
C LYS A 55 -2.22 5.62 -6.10
N ILE A 56 -2.08 6.83 -5.59
CA ILE A 56 -1.10 7.18 -4.55
C ILE A 56 -1.90 7.46 -3.29
N VAL A 57 -1.48 6.85 -2.18
CA VAL A 57 -2.10 7.03 -0.87
C VAL A 57 -1.05 7.41 0.17
N PRO A 58 -1.35 8.28 1.14
CA PRO A 58 -0.45 8.53 2.26
C PRO A 58 -0.16 7.24 3.03
N LEU A 59 1.11 7.00 3.38
CA LEU A 59 1.56 5.79 4.07
C LEU A 59 0.85 5.58 5.40
N GLU A 60 0.59 6.66 6.15
CA GLU A 60 -0.16 6.59 7.40
C GLU A 60 -1.58 6.06 7.19
N ILE A 61 -2.28 6.55 6.16
CA ILE A 61 -3.63 6.08 5.81
C ILE A 61 -3.56 4.61 5.38
N PHE A 62 -2.63 4.26 4.49
CA PHE A 62 -2.44 2.88 4.05
C PHE A 62 -2.22 1.92 5.21
N ASN A 63 -1.33 2.27 6.15
CA ASN A 63 -1.03 1.44 7.32
C ASN A 63 -2.26 1.20 8.18
N ASN A 64 -3.09 2.22 8.42
CA ASN A 64 -4.34 2.05 9.18
C ASN A 64 -5.33 1.10 8.49
N LEU A 65 -5.44 1.19 7.16
CA LEU A 65 -6.33 0.31 6.38
C LEU A 65 -5.82 -1.14 6.35
N TRP A 66 -4.50 -1.32 6.30
CA TRP A 66 -3.84 -2.62 6.28
C TRP A 66 -3.84 -3.30 7.66
N ASP A 67 -3.57 -2.53 8.72
CA ASP A 67 -3.62 -2.98 10.12
C ASP A 67 -5.03 -3.47 10.50
N ALA A 68 -6.07 -2.81 10.00
CA ALA A 68 -7.46 -3.26 10.16
C ALA A 68 -7.75 -4.66 9.55
N CYS A 69 -6.84 -5.19 8.72
CA CYS A 69 -6.85 -6.55 8.20
C CYS A 69 -5.73 -7.44 8.80
N ASN A 70 -5.24 -7.11 10.00
CA ASN A 70 -4.13 -7.79 10.68
C ASN A 70 -2.86 -7.90 9.83
N ASN A 71 -2.59 -6.87 9.03
CA ASN A 71 -1.45 -6.81 8.12
C ASN A 71 -1.38 -8.01 7.15
N LEU A 72 -2.52 -8.58 6.75
CA LEU A 72 -2.55 -9.74 5.85
C LEU A 72 -2.03 -9.38 4.45
N THR A 73 -1.03 -10.12 4.00
CA THR A 73 -0.36 -9.90 2.71
C THR A 73 0.00 -11.23 2.05
N ILE A 74 -0.23 -11.33 0.75
CA ILE A 74 0.26 -12.42 -0.11
C ILE A 74 1.41 -11.86 -0.95
N ILE A 75 2.57 -12.50 -0.91
CA ILE A 75 3.73 -12.10 -1.71
C ILE A 75 3.84 -13.03 -2.92
N ILE A 76 3.57 -12.51 -4.12
CA ILE A 76 3.80 -13.24 -5.37
C ILE A 76 5.20 -12.89 -5.89
N LYS A 77 6.06 -13.88 -6.04
CA LYS A 77 7.37 -13.72 -6.70
C LYS A 77 7.33 -14.39 -8.07
N LYS A 78 7.59 -13.62 -9.12
CA LYS A 78 7.71 -14.17 -10.48
C LYS A 78 9.14 -14.67 -10.68
N SER A 79 9.26 -15.95 -11.05
CA SER A 79 10.52 -16.60 -11.43
C SER A 79 10.99 -16.18 -12.81
#